data_AF-A0A352RF49-F1
#
_entry.id   AF-A0A352RF49-F1
#
_cell.length_a   1.000
_cell.length_b   1.000
_cell.length_c   1.000
_cell.angle_alpha   90.00
_cell.angle_beta   90.00
_cell.angle_gamma   90.00
#
_symmetry.space_group_name_H-M   'P 1'
#
loop_
_entity.id
_entity.type
_entity.pdbx_description
1 polymer ?
#
loop_
_entity_poly.entity_id
_entity_poly.type
_entity_poly.pdbx_seq_one_letter_code
_entity_poly.pdbx_strand_id
1 'polypeptide(L)'
;MSQEKADQLVVIGASEHNLKNVSLNIPRDSLTVFTGVSGSGKSSLAFDTIFKEGQRRFVESLSAYARQFLGQTDKPKVEHVEGLSPTISVDQKTVNRNPRSTVGTITEIYDHYRLLFARLGKPHCPECGTRITSQTPEQITDYAYVDALNEACLILAPMVQERKGEYRKELEDWAAEGYVRARIDGEVRRLDEDIRLARYEKHSIELVVDRLTITAEEKSRFTESVEKALLLGNGLAILHYGKKTAENETKNQLEQSPEKDHLFSQLMACPSCQIALPEMEPRLFSFNAPQGA
;
A
#
# COMPACT_ATOMS: atom_id res chain seq x y z
N MET A 1 -28.84 13.23 -37.37
CA MET A 1 -29.08 12.21 -38.41
C MET A 1 -28.39 10.94 -37.95
N SER A 2 -29.14 10.00 -37.40
CA SER A 2 -28.65 8.65 -37.11
C SER A 2 -28.25 8.01 -38.43
N GLN A 3 -26.94 7.82 -38.67
CA GLN A 3 -26.49 6.94 -39.74
C GLN A 3 -27.14 5.58 -39.46
N GLU A 4 -27.99 5.11 -40.37
CA GLU A 4 -28.40 3.71 -40.39
C GLU A 4 -27.12 2.89 -40.38
N LYS A 5 -26.93 2.09 -39.31
CA LYS A 5 -25.83 1.14 -39.25
C LYS A 5 -26.01 0.23 -40.45
N ALA A 6 -25.05 0.23 -41.37
CA ALA A 6 -24.99 -0.82 -42.38
C ALA A 6 -24.95 -2.17 -41.64
N ASP A 7 -26.00 -2.99 -41.78
CA ASP A 7 -26.16 -4.28 -41.11
C ASP A 7 -25.11 -5.32 -41.57
N GLN A 8 -24.32 -4.98 -42.59
CA GLN A 8 -23.31 -5.83 -43.19
C GLN A 8 -21.99 -5.08 -43.35
N LEU A 9 -20.89 -5.82 -43.21
CA LEU A 9 -19.57 -5.44 -43.66
C LEU A 9 -19.44 -5.85 -45.12
N VAL A 10 -19.33 -4.87 -46.01
CA VAL A 10 -19.22 -5.09 -47.46
C VAL A 10 -17.76 -4.91 -47.85
N VAL A 11 -17.18 -5.92 -48.51
CA VAL A 11 -15.82 -5.89 -49.06
C VAL A 11 -15.93 -6.05 -50.57
N ILE A 12 -15.37 -5.12 -51.33
CA ILE A 12 -15.40 -5.13 -52.80
C ILE A 12 -13.97 -5.11 -53.32
N GLY A 13 -13.67 -6.07 -54.19
CA GLY A 13 -12.43 -6.10 -54.96
C GLY A 13 -11.16 -6.30 -54.13
N ALA A 14 -11.20 -7.18 -53.13
CA ALA A 14 -10.01 -7.53 -52.35
C ALA A 14 -9.02 -8.34 -53.20
N SER A 15 -7.79 -7.83 -53.33
CA SER A 15 -6.72 -8.37 -54.16
C SER A 15 -5.37 -8.48 -53.44
N GLU A 16 -5.38 -8.43 -52.10
CA GLU A 16 -4.18 -8.59 -51.29
C GLU A 16 -3.58 -10.00 -51.43
N HIS A 17 -2.25 -10.07 -51.57
CA HIS A 17 -1.50 -11.31 -51.83
C HIS A 17 -2.06 -12.14 -53.02
N ASN A 18 -2.69 -13.28 -52.73
CA ASN A 18 -3.19 -14.23 -53.72
C ASN A 18 -4.73 -14.15 -53.90
N LEU A 19 -5.38 -13.13 -53.33
CA LEU A 19 -6.80 -12.88 -53.54
C LEU A 19 -7.07 -12.48 -54.99
N LYS A 20 -8.12 -13.05 -55.59
CA LYS A 20 -8.48 -12.85 -56.99
C LYS A 20 -9.67 -11.89 -57.14
N ASN A 21 -9.48 -10.64 -56.72
CA ASN A 21 -10.52 -9.60 -56.76
C ASN A 21 -11.84 -10.02 -56.09
N VAL A 22 -11.74 -10.49 -54.83
CA VAL A 22 -12.86 -11.09 -54.10
C VAL A 22 -13.78 -10.01 -53.54
N SER A 23 -15.09 -10.18 -53.76
CA SER A 23 -16.13 -9.34 -53.15
C SER A 23 -17.08 -10.20 -52.32
N LEU A 24 -17.39 -9.77 -51.10
CA LEU A 24 -18.28 -10.49 -50.18
C LEU A 24 -18.98 -9.54 -49.20
N ASN A 25 -20.12 -10.01 -48.70
CA ASN A 25 -20.86 -9.36 -47.63
C ASN A 25 -20.81 -10.25 -46.38
N ILE A 26 -20.41 -9.67 -45.25
CA ILE A 26 -20.28 -10.33 -43.96
C ILE A 26 -21.34 -9.75 -43.02
N PRO A 27 -22.22 -10.57 -42.43
CA PRO A 27 -23.20 -10.08 -41.46
C PRO A 27 -22.50 -9.51 -40.22
N ARG A 28 -22.85 -8.29 -39.81
CA ARG A 28 -22.34 -7.71 -38.56
C ARG A 28 -22.97 -8.38 -37.35
N ASP A 29 -22.35 -8.14 -36.19
CA ASP A 29 -22.81 -8.65 -34.89
C ASP A 29 -23.01 -10.17 -34.87
N SER A 30 -22.18 -10.89 -35.63
CA SER A 30 -22.21 -12.33 -35.79
C SER A 30 -20.82 -12.95 -35.62
N LEU A 31 -20.76 -14.21 -35.19
CA LEU A 31 -19.53 -15.00 -35.22
C LEU A 31 -19.31 -15.55 -36.64
N THR A 32 -18.55 -14.81 -37.45
CA THR A 32 -18.18 -15.24 -38.80
C THR A 32 -16.88 -16.05 -38.79
N VAL A 33 -16.92 -17.25 -39.38
CA VAL A 33 -15.75 -18.15 -39.46
C VAL A 33 -15.25 -18.25 -40.90
N PHE A 34 -13.99 -17.89 -41.13
CA PHE A 34 -13.31 -18.10 -42.42
C PHE A 34 -12.67 -19.49 -42.45
N THR A 35 -13.10 -20.35 -43.37
CA THR A 35 -12.60 -21.72 -43.51
C THR A 35 -12.04 -21.99 -44.91
N GLY A 36 -11.24 -23.05 -45.05
CA GLY A 36 -10.60 -23.45 -46.31
C GLY A 36 -9.16 -23.95 -46.13
N VAL A 37 -8.62 -24.60 -47.18
CA VAL A 37 -7.28 -25.21 -47.20
C VAL A 37 -6.15 -24.22 -46.92
N SER A 38 -5.00 -24.70 -46.41
CA SER A 38 -3.82 -23.83 -46.22
C SER A 38 -3.45 -23.10 -47.52
N GLY A 39 -3.10 -21.81 -47.42
CA GLY A 39 -2.81 -20.97 -48.58
C GLY A 39 -4.01 -20.47 -49.38
N SER A 40 -5.26 -20.80 -49.02
CA SER A 40 -6.46 -20.35 -49.76
C SER A 40 -6.75 -18.84 -49.72
N GLY A 41 -5.95 -18.03 -49.04
CA GLY A 41 -6.14 -16.57 -48.91
C GLY A 41 -6.98 -16.12 -47.71
N LYS A 42 -7.34 -17.03 -46.77
CA LYS A 42 -8.09 -16.68 -45.54
C LYS A 42 -7.42 -15.56 -44.74
N SER A 43 -6.14 -15.74 -44.44
CA SER A 43 -5.37 -14.76 -43.66
C SER A 43 -5.19 -13.45 -44.44
N SER A 44 -4.99 -13.54 -45.76
CA SER A 44 -4.90 -12.37 -46.64
C SER A 44 -6.17 -11.52 -46.58
N LEU A 45 -7.34 -12.15 -46.56
CA LEU A 45 -8.62 -11.46 -46.48
C LEU A 45 -8.91 -10.94 -45.06
N ALA A 46 -8.75 -11.79 -44.03
CA ALA A 46 -9.09 -11.45 -42.65
C ALA A 46 -8.10 -10.46 -42.02
N PHE A 47 -6.80 -10.77 -42.07
CA PHE A 47 -5.76 -9.98 -41.41
C PHE A 47 -5.19 -8.91 -42.34
N ASP A 48 -4.78 -9.28 -43.56
CA ASP A 48 -4.08 -8.34 -44.44
C ASP A 48 -5.00 -7.37 -45.19
N THR A 49 -6.32 -7.63 -45.23
CA THR A 49 -7.29 -6.73 -45.85
C THR A 49 -8.22 -6.11 -44.80
N ILE A 50 -9.12 -6.89 -44.19
CA ILE A 50 -10.18 -6.37 -43.30
C ILE A 50 -9.59 -5.75 -42.03
N PHE A 51 -8.73 -6.49 -41.31
CA PHE A 51 -8.11 -5.99 -40.08
C PHE A 51 -7.23 -4.76 -40.35
N LYS A 52 -6.31 -4.83 -41.33
CA LYS A 52 -5.43 -3.70 -41.69
C LYS A 52 -6.23 -2.46 -42.10
N GLU A 53 -7.27 -2.61 -42.92
CA GLU A 53 -8.10 -1.47 -43.33
C GLU A 53 -8.84 -0.85 -42.13
N GLY A 54 -9.31 -1.67 -41.19
CA GLY A 54 -9.98 -1.20 -39.97
C GLY A 54 -9.04 -0.46 -39.04
N GLN A 55 -7.82 -0.99 -38.85
CA GLN A 55 -6.78 -0.35 -38.06
C GLN A 55 -6.35 0.97 -38.70
N ARG A 56 -6.13 0.99 -40.02
CA ARG A 56 -5.78 2.20 -40.78
C ARG A 56 -6.83 3.30 -40.60
N ARG A 57 -8.11 2.99 -40.85
CA ARG A 57 -9.21 3.97 -40.70
C ARG A 57 -9.34 4.48 -39.27
N PHE A 58 -9.14 3.62 -38.27
CA PHE A 58 -9.16 4.03 -36.86
C PHE A 58 -8.01 5.00 -36.55
N VAL A 59 -6.77 4.66 -36.96
CA VAL A 59 -5.60 5.54 -36.79
C VAL A 59 -5.77 6.86 -37.54
N GLU A 60 -6.39 6.83 -38.73
CA GLU A 60 -6.68 8.03 -39.52
C GLU A 60 -7.63 9.01 -38.83
N SER A 61 -8.51 8.51 -37.97
CA SER A 61 -9.42 9.33 -37.15
C SER A 61 -8.76 9.99 -35.94
N LEU A 62 -7.53 9.59 -35.58
CA LEU A 62 -6.78 10.16 -34.46
C LEU A 62 -6.17 11.53 -34.81
N SER A 63 -5.66 12.21 -33.77
CA SER A 63 -5.03 13.53 -33.91
C SER A 63 -3.90 13.51 -34.95
N ALA A 64 -3.66 14.65 -35.61
CA ALA A 64 -2.59 14.78 -36.60
C ALA A 64 -1.22 14.39 -36.04
N TYR A 65 -0.98 14.67 -34.75
CA TYR A 65 0.21 14.25 -34.02
C TYR A 65 0.27 12.72 -33.84
N ALA A 66 -0.80 12.07 -33.39
CA ALA A 66 -0.84 10.61 -33.21
C ALA A 66 -0.57 9.85 -34.53
N ARG A 67 -1.05 10.38 -35.66
CA ARG A 67 -0.78 9.83 -37.00
C ARG A 67 0.70 9.84 -37.40
N GLN A 68 1.50 10.77 -36.89
CA GLN A 68 2.95 10.80 -37.16
C GLN A 68 3.69 9.67 -36.43
N PHE A 69 3.22 9.26 -35.24
CA PHE A 69 3.90 8.27 -34.41
C PHE A 69 3.45 6.83 -34.65
N LEU A 70 2.17 6.62 -34.96
CA LEU A 70 1.61 5.28 -35.14
C LEU A 70 2.00 4.62 -36.47
N GLY A 71 2.74 5.34 -37.32
CA GLY A 71 3.20 4.87 -38.61
C GLY A 71 2.09 4.87 -39.67
N GLN A 72 2.44 5.17 -40.91
CA GLN A 72 1.54 4.92 -42.03
C GLN A 72 1.57 3.41 -42.31
N THR A 73 0.46 2.72 -42.02
CA THR A 73 0.30 1.34 -42.47
C THR A 73 0.00 1.36 -43.96
N ASP A 74 0.66 0.49 -44.74
CA ASP A 74 0.38 0.36 -46.17
C ASP A 74 -1.11 0.12 -46.39
N LYS A 75 -1.70 0.89 -47.31
CA LYS A 75 -3.11 0.73 -47.66
C LYS A 75 -3.30 -0.64 -48.33
N PRO A 76 -4.18 -1.51 -47.80
CA PRO A 76 -4.41 -2.81 -48.41
C PRO A 76 -5.03 -2.67 -49.79
N LYS A 77 -4.77 -3.65 -50.67
CA LYS A 77 -5.29 -3.72 -52.04
C LYS A 77 -6.75 -4.14 -52.02
N VAL A 78 -7.64 -3.18 -51.79
CA VAL A 78 -9.09 -3.35 -51.82
C VAL A 78 -9.73 -2.11 -52.44
N GLU A 79 -10.74 -2.30 -53.29
CA GLU A 79 -11.42 -1.21 -53.97
C GLU A 79 -12.32 -0.43 -53.02
N HIS A 80 -13.14 -1.16 -52.25
CA HIS A 80 -14.07 -0.55 -51.31
C HIS A 80 -14.35 -1.45 -50.11
N VAL A 81 -14.47 -0.83 -48.93
CA VAL A 81 -14.94 -1.49 -47.71
C VAL A 81 -15.94 -0.58 -47.00
N GLU A 82 -17.13 -1.09 -46.72
CA GLU A 82 -18.21 -0.38 -46.03
C GLU A 82 -18.63 -1.15 -44.77
N GLY A 83 -19.16 -0.44 -43.75
CA GLY A 83 -19.63 -1.09 -42.52
C GLY A 83 -18.51 -1.63 -41.62
N LEU A 84 -17.27 -1.14 -41.79
CA LEU A 84 -16.10 -1.58 -41.03
C LEU A 84 -16.05 -0.88 -39.65
N SER A 85 -15.89 -1.67 -38.60
CA SER A 85 -15.65 -1.17 -37.24
C SER A 85 -14.16 -0.99 -36.96
N PRO A 86 -13.75 -0.27 -35.91
CA PRO A 86 -12.40 -0.43 -35.36
C PRO A 86 -12.10 -1.91 -35.12
N THR A 87 -10.97 -2.38 -35.63
CA THR A 87 -10.59 -3.80 -35.62
C THR A 87 -9.49 -4.07 -34.60
N ILE A 88 -9.55 -5.24 -33.97
CA ILE A 88 -8.52 -5.77 -33.07
C ILE A 88 -8.12 -7.14 -33.60
N SER A 89 -6.80 -7.39 -33.70
CA SER A 89 -6.27 -8.70 -34.05
C SER A 89 -5.84 -9.41 -32.77
N VAL A 90 -6.31 -10.64 -32.60
CA VAL A 90 -5.83 -11.57 -31.59
C VAL A 90 -5.19 -12.73 -32.35
N ASP A 91 -3.86 -12.69 -32.48
CA ASP A 91 -3.08 -13.72 -33.15
C ASP A 91 -2.16 -14.46 -32.16
N GLN A 92 -1.50 -15.51 -32.63
CA GLN A 92 -0.54 -16.29 -31.84
C GLN A 92 0.88 -15.73 -31.91
N LYS A 93 1.09 -14.48 -32.35
CA LYS A 93 2.45 -13.93 -32.39
C LYS A 93 3.02 -13.88 -30.97
N THR A 94 4.25 -14.35 -30.83
CA THR A 94 4.94 -14.35 -29.54
C THR A 94 5.03 -12.94 -28.99
N VAL A 95 4.41 -12.74 -27.83
CA VAL A 95 4.63 -11.55 -27.00
C VAL A 95 6.13 -11.42 -26.74
N ASN A 96 6.68 -10.21 -26.89
CA ASN A 96 8.08 -9.94 -26.61
C ASN A 96 8.48 -10.50 -25.25
N ARG A 97 9.53 -11.33 -25.20
CA ARG A 97 10.03 -11.96 -23.98
C ARG A 97 10.87 -10.96 -23.19
N ASN A 98 10.21 -10.15 -22.36
CA ASN A 98 10.89 -9.35 -21.35
C ASN A 98 10.94 -10.16 -20.03
N PRO A 99 12.12 -10.35 -19.41
CA PRO A 99 12.23 -11.09 -18.15
C PRO A 99 11.44 -10.48 -16.99
N ARG A 100 11.06 -9.20 -17.07
CA ARG A 100 10.21 -8.51 -16.09
C ARG A 100 8.71 -8.61 -16.39
N SER A 101 8.33 -9.24 -17.51
CA SER A 101 6.92 -9.48 -17.85
C SER A 101 6.45 -10.80 -17.28
N THR A 102 5.40 -10.74 -16.45
CA THR A 102 4.69 -11.89 -15.89
C THR A 102 3.26 -11.93 -16.42
N VAL A 103 2.55 -13.05 -16.21
CA VAL A 103 1.11 -13.13 -16.50
C VAL A 103 0.35 -12.01 -15.79
N GLY A 104 0.70 -11.71 -14.53
CA GLY A 104 0.06 -10.66 -13.74
C GLY A 104 0.27 -9.26 -14.31
N THR A 105 1.44 -8.97 -14.90
CA THR A 105 1.69 -7.66 -15.54
C THR A 105 1.00 -7.55 -16.90
N ILE A 106 0.88 -8.64 -17.66
CA ILE A 106 0.24 -8.64 -18.99
C ILE A 106 -1.29 -8.50 -18.86
N THR A 107 -1.86 -9.11 -17.83
CA THR A 107 -3.31 -9.07 -17.55
C THR A 107 -3.72 -7.90 -16.65
N GLU A 108 -2.79 -7.05 -16.24
CA GLU A 108 -2.98 -5.94 -15.29
C GLU A 108 -3.47 -6.37 -13.89
N ILE A 109 -3.66 -7.67 -13.64
CA ILE A 109 -4.02 -8.22 -12.32
C ILE A 109 -3.00 -7.81 -11.26
N TYR A 110 -1.71 -7.73 -11.62
CA TYR A 110 -0.66 -7.31 -10.69
C TYR A 110 -0.86 -5.86 -10.22
N ASP A 111 -1.36 -4.97 -11.05
CA ASP A 111 -1.62 -3.58 -10.67
C ASP A 111 -2.79 -3.47 -9.69
N HIS A 112 -3.81 -4.30 -9.86
CA HIS A 112 -4.88 -4.45 -8.86
C HIS A 112 -4.36 -5.02 -7.54
N TYR A 113 -3.46 -6.00 -7.59
CA TYR A 113 -2.81 -6.54 -6.39
C TYR A 113 -2.01 -5.48 -5.64
N ARG A 114 -1.22 -4.68 -6.35
CA ARG A 114 -0.45 -3.57 -5.76
C ARG A 114 -1.37 -2.58 -5.05
N LEU A 115 -2.50 -2.24 -5.67
CA LEU A 115 -3.49 -1.36 -5.06
C LEU A 115 -4.15 -2.00 -3.83
N LEU A 116 -4.49 -3.28 -3.91
CA LEU A 116 -5.08 -4.05 -2.82
C LEU A 116 -4.16 -4.04 -1.59
N PHE A 117 -2.88 -4.37 -1.78
CA PHE A 117 -1.89 -4.39 -0.69
C PHE A 117 -1.58 -3.00 -0.14
N ALA A 118 -1.57 -1.97 -0.99
CA ALA A 118 -1.42 -0.58 -0.53
C ALA A 118 -2.59 -0.13 0.37
N ARG A 119 -3.83 -0.52 0.03
CA ARG A 119 -5.03 -0.05 0.73
C ARG A 119 -5.43 -0.90 1.92
N LEU A 120 -5.30 -2.22 1.83
CA LEU A 120 -5.81 -3.17 2.81
C LEU A 120 -4.71 -4.03 3.44
N GLY A 121 -3.46 -3.88 2.99
CA GLY A 121 -2.32 -4.59 3.55
C GLY A 121 -2.13 -4.23 5.02
N LYS A 122 -1.94 -5.25 5.86
CA LYS A 122 -1.54 -5.09 7.25
C LYS A 122 -0.02 -5.25 7.32
N PRO A 123 0.75 -4.17 7.54
CA PRO A 123 2.20 -4.28 7.56
C PRO A 123 2.68 -4.99 8.82
N HIS A 124 3.75 -5.76 8.69
CA HIS A 124 4.42 -6.44 9.79
C HIS A 124 5.91 -6.11 9.75
N CYS A 125 6.53 -6.06 10.91
CA CYS A 125 7.97 -5.88 11.03
C CYS A 125 8.70 -7.09 10.41
N PRO A 126 9.68 -6.89 9.53
CA PRO A 126 10.41 -7.99 8.90
C PRO A 126 11.32 -8.76 9.86
N GLU A 127 11.71 -8.18 11.00
CA GLU A 127 12.55 -8.85 12.00
C GLU A 127 11.74 -9.66 13.02
N CYS A 128 10.78 -9.03 13.70
CA CYS A 128 10.05 -9.64 14.81
C CYS A 128 8.62 -10.08 14.46
N GLY A 129 8.11 -9.74 13.27
CA GLY A 129 6.76 -10.09 12.83
C GLY A 129 5.63 -9.28 13.48
N THR A 130 5.93 -8.38 14.41
CA THR A 130 4.93 -7.52 15.06
C THR A 130 4.23 -6.63 14.03
N ARG A 131 2.89 -6.52 14.14
CA ARG A 131 2.10 -5.66 13.27
C ARG A 131 2.49 -4.19 13.48
N ILE A 132 2.73 -3.49 12.38
CA ILE A 132 3.04 -2.05 12.37
C ILE A 132 1.76 -1.28 12.09
N THR A 133 1.44 -0.32 12.95
CA THR A 133 0.28 0.58 12.80
C THR A 133 0.67 1.98 13.25
N SER A 134 0.33 2.98 12.45
CA SER A 134 0.29 4.38 12.90
C SER A 134 -1.06 4.65 13.56
N GLN A 135 -1.06 5.26 14.73
CA GLN A 135 -2.29 5.64 15.43
C GLN A 135 -2.23 7.11 15.84
N THR A 136 -3.34 7.82 15.66
CA THR A 136 -3.46 9.20 16.18
C THR A 136 -3.59 9.17 17.70
N PRO A 137 -3.25 10.25 18.41
CA PRO A 137 -3.48 10.35 19.86
C PRO A 137 -4.91 10.01 20.27
N GLU A 138 -5.91 10.44 19.49
CA GLU A 138 -7.31 10.11 19.76
C GLU A 138 -7.59 8.61 19.61
N GLN A 139 -7.04 7.97 18.57
CA GLN A 139 -7.19 6.53 18.37
C GLN A 139 -6.52 5.70 19.47
N ILE A 140 -5.35 6.15 19.95
CA ILE A 140 -4.64 5.53 21.08
C ILE A 140 -5.50 5.66 22.35
N THR A 141 -6.07 6.85 22.57
CA THR A 141 -6.96 7.13 23.70
C THR A 141 -8.23 6.29 23.65
N ASP A 142 -8.90 6.23 22.49
CA ASP A 142 -10.10 5.42 22.30
C ASP A 142 -9.82 3.93 22.53
N TYR A 143 -8.66 3.43 22.07
CA TYR A 143 -8.25 2.05 22.31
C TYR A 143 -8.09 1.76 23.81
N ALA A 144 -7.34 2.60 24.53
CA ALA A 144 -7.16 2.45 25.98
C ALA A 144 -8.48 2.54 26.74
N TYR A 145 -9.40 3.39 26.28
CA TYR A 145 -10.73 3.56 26.85
C TYR A 145 -11.61 2.32 26.72
N VAL A 146 -11.54 1.62 25.59
CA VAL A 146 -12.29 0.37 25.35
C VAL A 146 -11.72 -0.78 26.19
N ASP A 147 -10.39 -0.85 26.35
CA ASP A 147 -9.75 -2.00 26.98
C ASP A 147 -9.67 -1.91 28.52
N ALA A 148 -9.52 -0.70 29.07
CA ALA A 148 -9.17 -0.48 30.48
C ALA A 148 -9.97 0.65 31.16
N LEU A 149 -11.28 0.71 30.87
CA LEU A 149 -12.18 1.67 31.53
C LEU A 149 -12.17 1.49 33.07
N ASN A 150 -12.06 2.59 33.80
CA ASN A 150 -11.95 2.70 35.25
C ASN A 150 -10.67 2.09 35.86
N GLU A 151 -9.63 1.90 35.06
CA GLU A 151 -8.34 1.41 35.53
C GLU A 151 -7.29 2.52 35.58
N ALA A 152 -6.34 2.36 36.50
CA ALA A 152 -5.20 3.26 36.58
C ALA A 152 -4.25 2.98 35.41
N CYS A 153 -3.87 4.03 34.69
CA CYS A 153 -2.95 3.99 33.58
C CYS A 153 -1.74 4.88 33.88
N LEU A 154 -0.55 4.34 33.64
CA LEU A 154 0.71 5.07 33.62
C LEU A 154 1.04 5.38 32.15
N ILE A 155 1.17 6.67 31.83
CA ILE A 155 1.52 7.14 30.49
C ILE A 155 3.01 7.43 30.47
N LEU A 156 3.73 6.75 29.58
CA LEU A 156 5.18 6.72 29.56
C LEU A 156 5.71 7.16 28.19
N ALA A 157 6.73 8.01 28.18
CA ALA A 157 7.48 8.39 26.99
C ALA A 157 8.82 7.63 26.97
N PRO A 158 9.06 6.72 26.01
CA PRO A 158 10.30 5.94 25.98
C PRO A 158 11.45 6.78 25.43
N MET A 159 12.26 7.35 26.34
CA MET A 159 13.36 8.26 26.02
C MET A 159 14.62 7.51 25.58
N VAL A 160 14.89 6.37 26.22
CA VAL A 160 16.04 5.50 25.93
C VAL A 160 15.54 4.07 25.82
N GLN A 161 15.95 3.34 24.78
CA GLN A 161 15.52 1.96 24.55
C GLN A 161 16.75 1.08 24.27
N GLU A 162 17.08 0.19 25.19
CA GLU A 162 18.19 -0.78 25.09
C GLU A 162 19.55 -0.20 24.65
N ARG A 163 19.89 1.01 25.10
CA ARG A 163 21.15 1.68 24.74
C ARG A 163 22.11 1.72 25.92
N LYS A 164 23.41 1.69 25.61
CA LYS A 164 24.48 1.77 26.62
C LYS A 164 24.77 3.22 27.00
N GLY A 165 24.84 3.51 28.29
CA GLY A 165 25.14 4.85 28.78
C GLY A 165 24.84 5.04 30.26
N GLU A 166 25.35 6.12 30.83
CA GLU A 166 25.10 6.47 32.25
C GLU A 166 23.90 7.43 32.42
N TYR A 167 23.49 8.12 31.35
CA TYR A 167 22.32 9.02 31.24
C TYR A 167 22.12 10.06 32.36
N ARG A 168 23.18 10.39 33.12
CA ARG A 168 23.10 11.28 34.29
C ARG A 168 22.61 12.68 33.93
N LYS A 169 23.15 13.24 32.84
CA LYS A 169 22.80 14.59 32.42
C LYS A 169 21.34 14.65 31.96
N GLU A 170 20.91 13.64 31.22
CA GLU A 170 19.54 13.51 30.73
C GLU A 170 18.53 13.40 31.88
N LEU A 171 18.85 12.61 32.92
CA LEU A 171 18.02 12.51 34.13
C LEU A 171 17.95 13.84 34.90
N GLU A 172 19.06 14.56 35.03
CA GLU A 172 19.11 15.90 35.66
C GLU A 172 18.31 16.94 34.84
N ASP A 173 18.42 16.91 33.50
CA ASP A 173 17.70 17.80 32.60
C ASP A 173 16.18 17.56 32.69
N TRP A 174 15.71 16.30 32.70
CA TRP A 174 14.29 15.98 32.88
C TRP A 174 13.76 16.36 34.28
N ALA A 175 14.57 16.21 35.32
CA ALA A 175 14.21 16.70 36.65
C ALA A 175 14.03 18.23 36.66
N ALA A 176 14.93 18.96 35.98
CA ALA A 176 14.86 20.42 35.85
C ALA A 176 13.65 20.89 35.02
N GLU A 177 13.23 20.12 34.02
CA GLU A 177 12.00 20.35 33.24
C GLU A 177 10.71 20.07 34.05
N GLY A 178 10.83 19.53 35.27
CA GLY A 178 9.73 19.33 36.20
C GLY A 178 9.14 17.92 36.21
N TYR A 179 9.77 16.95 35.56
CA TYR A 179 9.36 15.55 35.69
C TYR A 179 9.82 14.99 37.02
N VAL A 180 8.96 14.19 37.66
CA VAL A 180 9.21 13.67 39.01
C VAL A 180 9.67 12.21 39.00
N ARG A 181 9.23 11.43 38.01
CA ARG A 181 9.45 9.99 37.95
C ARG A 181 9.85 9.53 36.55
N ALA A 182 10.70 8.51 36.51
CA ALA A 182 11.02 7.74 35.32
C ALA A 182 11.03 6.26 35.67
N ARG A 183 10.61 5.42 34.74
CA ARG A 183 10.79 3.97 34.80
C ARG A 183 12.15 3.65 34.17
N ILE A 184 13.02 3.02 34.93
CA ILE A 184 14.38 2.71 34.53
C ILE A 184 14.58 1.21 34.71
N ASP A 185 14.89 0.51 33.63
CA ASP A 185 15.04 -0.94 33.58
C ASP A 185 13.85 -1.69 34.22
N GLY A 186 12.64 -1.15 34.00
CA GLY A 186 11.38 -1.70 34.52
C GLY A 186 10.97 -1.21 35.91
N GLU A 187 11.83 -0.50 36.64
CA GLU A 187 11.52 0.03 37.98
C GLU A 187 11.19 1.52 37.94
N VAL A 188 10.04 1.92 38.48
CA VAL A 188 9.68 3.34 38.63
C VAL A 188 10.49 3.96 39.77
N ARG A 189 11.35 4.92 39.43
CA ARG A 189 12.19 5.67 40.37
C ARG A 189 11.88 7.16 40.30
N ARG A 190 12.14 7.88 41.39
CA ARG A 190 12.00 9.33 41.39
C ARG A 190 13.29 9.99 40.91
N LEU A 191 13.16 11.03 40.09
CA LEU A 191 14.31 11.71 39.49
C LEU A 191 15.10 12.58 40.49
N ASP A 192 14.57 12.81 41.71
CA ASP A 192 15.28 13.48 42.80
C ASP A 192 16.21 12.56 43.61
N GLU A 193 16.22 11.26 43.31
CA GLU A 193 17.13 10.27 43.91
C GLU A 193 18.47 10.20 43.15
N ASP A 194 19.55 9.76 43.82
CA ASP A 194 20.85 9.54 43.15
C ASP A 194 20.81 8.25 42.30
N ILE A 195 20.42 8.38 41.04
CA ILE A 195 20.33 7.29 40.07
C ILE A 195 21.67 7.13 39.35
N ARG A 196 22.30 5.96 39.51
CA ARG A 196 23.56 5.62 38.83
C ARG A 196 23.37 4.40 37.93
N LEU A 197 23.58 4.60 36.63
CA LEU A 197 23.51 3.56 35.61
C LEU A 197 24.89 3.15 35.13
N ALA A 198 25.04 1.89 34.74
CA ALA A 198 26.33 1.32 34.37
C ALA A 198 26.64 1.61 32.90
N ARG A 199 27.73 2.34 32.64
CA ARG A 199 28.12 2.79 31.28
C ARG A 199 28.11 1.72 30.18
N TYR A 200 28.45 0.48 30.52
CA TYR A 200 28.65 -0.61 29.57
C TYR A 200 27.46 -1.56 29.43
N GLU A 201 26.42 -1.36 30.24
CA GLU A 201 25.17 -2.12 30.23
C GLU A 201 24.13 -1.40 29.40
N LYS A 202 23.18 -2.16 28.84
CA LYS A 202 22.05 -1.57 28.11
C LYS A 202 20.98 -1.17 29.11
N HIS A 203 20.47 0.04 28.98
CA HIS A 203 19.40 0.56 29.82
C HIS A 203 18.19 0.96 28.96
N SER A 204 17.02 0.85 29.56
CA SER A 204 15.76 1.39 29.02
C SER A 204 15.21 2.39 30.03
N ILE A 205 14.89 3.60 29.53
CA ILE A 205 14.41 4.71 30.36
C ILE A 205 13.13 5.26 29.74
N GLU A 206 12.04 5.14 30.47
CA GLU A 206 10.74 5.71 30.10
C GLU A 206 10.33 6.79 31.09
N LEU A 207 10.12 8.01 30.62
CA LEU A 207 9.71 9.13 31.45
C LEU A 207 8.22 9.01 31.79
N VAL A 208 7.86 9.18 33.06
CA VAL A 208 6.45 9.16 33.48
C VAL A 208 5.83 10.51 33.20
N VAL A 209 4.95 10.57 32.20
CA VAL A 209 4.32 11.80 31.74
C VAL A 209 3.09 12.13 32.58
N ASP A 210 2.23 11.15 32.82
CA ASP A 210 1.05 11.29 33.68
C ASP A 210 0.65 9.94 34.28
N ARG A 211 -0.12 9.98 35.37
CA ARG A 211 -0.72 8.82 36.01
C ARG A 211 -2.16 9.16 36.35
N LEU A 212 -3.11 8.55 35.67
CA LEU A 212 -4.52 8.88 35.79
C LEU A 212 -5.40 7.64 35.62
N THR A 213 -6.66 7.74 36.05
CA THR A 213 -7.62 6.65 35.91
C THR A 213 -8.43 6.88 34.65
N ILE A 214 -8.52 5.89 33.77
CA ILE A 214 -9.21 6.04 32.49
C ILE A 214 -10.71 6.16 32.76
N THR A 215 -11.25 7.38 32.77
CA THR A 215 -12.66 7.69 33.04
C THR A 215 -13.23 8.59 31.94
N ALA A 216 -14.55 8.59 31.77
CA ALA A 216 -15.23 9.40 30.73
C ALA A 216 -14.94 10.89 30.85
N GLU A 217 -14.86 11.38 32.08
CA GLU A 217 -14.70 12.80 32.39
C GLU A 217 -13.26 13.28 32.11
N GLU A 218 -12.26 12.40 32.28
CA GLU A 218 -10.84 12.74 32.09
C GLU A 218 -10.32 12.48 30.67
N LYS A 219 -11.19 12.16 29.69
CA LYS A 219 -10.77 11.81 28.33
C LYS A 219 -9.89 12.88 27.67
N SER A 220 -10.26 14.16 27.79
CA SER A 220 -9.48 15.27 27.21
C SER A 220 -8.06 15.33 27.78
N ARG A 221 -7.94 15.20 29.11
CA ARG A 221 -6.65 15.19 29.80
C ARG A 221 -5.81 13.98 29.41
N PHE A 222 -6.45 12.81 29.28
CA PHE A 222 -5.74 11.61 28.84
C PHE A 222 -5.15 11.78 27.44
N THR A 223 -5.93 12.31 26.49
CA THR A 223 -5.44 12.60 25.14
C THR A 223 -4.27 13.58 25.15
N GLU A 224 -4.34 14.67 25.91
CA GLU A 224 -3.25 15.65 26.06
C GLU A 224 -1.97 15.00 26.61
N SER A 225 -2.11 14.13 27.62
CA SER A 225 -0.98 13.41 28.20
C SER A 225 -0.38 12.38 27.22
N VAL A 226 -1.21 11.72 26.41
CA VAL A 226 -0.75 10.83 25.32
C VAL A 226 -0.03 11.62 24.24
N GLU A 227 -0.54 12.78 23.83
CA GLU A 227 0.12 13.67 22.87
C GLU A 227 1.50 14.11 23.36
N LYS A 228 1.58 14.53 24.63
CA LYS A 228 2.84 14.92 25.25
C LYS A 228 3.82 13.75 25.30
N ALA A 229 3.35 12.55 25.62
CA ALA A 229 4.20 11.36 25.64
C ALA A 229 4.73 11.00 24.24
N LEU A 230 3.89 11.09 23.22
CA LEU A 230 4.28 10.88 21.82
C LEU A 230 5.29 11.93 21.37
N LEU A 231 5.11 13.20 21.76
CA LEU A 231 6.06 14.26 21.41
C LEU A 231 7.44 14.02 22.03
N LEU A 232 7.50 13.66 23.31
CA LEU A 232 8.75 13.38 24.03
C LEU A 232 9.44 12.11 23.52
N GLY A 233 8.65 11.05 23.26
CA GLY A 233 9.13 9.75 22.80
C GLY A 233 9.40 9.68 21.29
N ASN A 234 9.52 10.81 20.59
CA ASN A 234 9.73 10.88 19.13
C ASN A 234 8.70 10.05 18.32
N GLY A 235 7.42 10.16 18.68
CA GLY A 235 6.31 9.46 18.05
C GLY A 235 5.99 8.09 18.67
N LEU A 236 6.61 7.73 19.80
CA LEU A 236 6.32 6.51 20.57
C LEU A 236 5.76 6.86 21.95
N ALA A 237 4.80 6.08 22.43
CA ALA A 237 4.26 6.19 23.78
C ALA A 237 3.90 4.80 24.31
N ILE A 238 4.18 4.56 25.59
CA ILE A 238 3.82 3.31 26.28
C ILE A 238 2.70 3.63 27.25
N LEU A 239 1.61 2.88 27.17
CA LEU A 239 0.54 2.91 28.16
C LEU A 239 0.64 1.65 29.00
N HIS A 240 0.84 1.83 30.29
CA HIS A 240 0.89 0.74 31.25
C HIS A 240 -0.42 0.70 32.04
N TYR A 241 -1.27 -0.28 31.72
CA TYR A 241 -2.56 -0.54 32.36
C TYR A 241 -2.88 -2.03 32.30
N GLY A 242 -3.78 -2.53 33.13
CA GLY A 242 -4.31 -3.86 32.89
C GLY A 242 -5.26 -4.38 33.95
N LYS A 243 -6.12 -5.30 33.49
CA LYS A 243 -7.35 -5.70 34.17
C LYS A 243 -7.16 -5.98 35.66
N LYS A 244 -7.98 -5.36 36.51
CA LYS A 244 -8.16 -5.76 37.92
C LYS A 244 -8.83 -7.14 37.95
N THR A 245 -8.03 -8.21 38.05
CA THR A 245 -8.52 -9.52 38.49
C THR A 245 -8.62 -9.55 40.02
N ALA A 246 -9.63 -10.24 40.54
CA ALA A 246 -10.01 -10.28 41.96
C ALA A 246 -8.92 -10.79 42.92
N GLU A 247 -7.78 -11.25 42.42
CA GLU A 247 -6.64 -11.75 43.21
C GLU A 247 -5.60 -10.66 43.56
N ASN A 248 -5.68 -9.46 42.96
CA ASN A 248 -4.66 -8.40 43.09
C ASN A 248 -5.08 -7.24 44.03
N GLU A 249 -5.87 -7.50 45.07
CA GLU A 249 -6.32 -6.45 46.01
C GLU A 249 -5.27 -6.04 47.05
N THR A 250 -4.16 -6.78 47.19
CA THR A 250 -3.13 -6.46 48.19
C THR A 250 -1.78 -6.15 47.56
N LYS A 251 -1.48 -4.85 47.56
CA LYS A 251 -0.18 -4.15 47.38
C LYS A 251 -0.06 -3.36 46.08
N ASN A 252 0.57 -2.19 46.21
CA ASN A 252 1.03 -1.28 45.16
C ASN A 252 1.89 -2.01 44.10
N GLN A 253 1.26 -2.82 43.23
CA GLN A 253 1.93 -3.62 42.18
C GLN A 253 1.61 -3.12 40.76
N LEU A 254 1.21 -1.85 40.62
CA LEU A 254 1.12 -1.18 39.31
C LEU A 254 2.51 -0.75 38.77
N GLU A 255 3.59 -1.00 39.51
CA GLU A 255 4.91 -0.44 39.20
C GLU A 255 5.96 -1.51 38.80
N GLN A 256 5.60 -2.79 38.70
CA GLN A 256 6.60 -3.88 38.62
C GLN A 256 6.30 -5.04 37.64
N SER A 257 5.49 -4.85 36.58
CA SER A 257 5.28 -5.94 35.61
C SER A 257 5.13 -5.45 34.16
N PRO A 258 6.12 -5.66 33.27
CA PRO A 258 6.03 -5.24 31.87
C PRO A 258 4.96 -5.99 31.04
N GLU A 259 4.31 -7.03 31.61
CA GLU A 259 3.23 -7.78 30.95
C GLU A 259 1.95 -6.96 30.65
N LYS A 260 1.89 -5.72 31.17
CA LYS A 260 0.77 -4.78 31.02
C LYS A 260 1.13 -3.55 30.17
N ASP A 261 2.25 -3.59 29.46
CA ASP A 261 2.70 -2.49 28.60
C ASP A 261 2.10 -2.60 27.19
N HIS A 262 1.43 -1.53 26.78
CA HIS A 262 0.90 -1.35 25.44
C HIS A 262 1.69 -0.23 24.75
N LEU A 263 2.55 -0.57 23.80
CA LEU A 263 3.35 0.39 23.05
C LEU A 263 2.62 0.84 21.78
N PHE A 264 2.43 2.16 21.66
CA PHE A 264 1.78 2.83 20.56
C PHE A 264 2.79 3.68 19.77
N SER A 265 2.53 3.81 18.46
CA SER A 265 3.35 4.66 17.59
C SER A 265 2.46 5.53 16.69
N GLN A 266 2.82 6.81 16.60
CA GLN A 266 2.33 7.71 15.54
C GLN A 266 3.03 7.43 14.21
N LEU A 267 4.20 6.80 14.26
CA LEU A 267 4.98 6.46 13.08
C LEU A 267 4.54 5.08 12.59
N MET A 268 4.68 4.81 11.30
CA MET A 268 4.58 3.46 10.75
C MET A 268 5.83 2.66 11.13
N ALA A 269 6.15 2.57 12.42
CA ALA A 269 7.37 1.95 12.93
C ALA A 269 7.08 0.75 13.81
N CYS A 270 7.99 -0.22 13.77
CA CYS A 270 7.97 -1.33 14.69
C CYS A 270 8.25 -0.83 16.12
N PRO A 271 7.40 -1.17 17.08
CA PRO A 271 7.57 -0.76 18.48
C PRO A 271 8.85 -1.33 19.11
N SER A 272 9.24 -2.56 18.77
CA SER A 272 10.39 -3.24 19.38
C SER A 272 11.70 -3.01 18.61
N CYS A 273 11.66 -3.11 17.27
CA CYS A 273 12.86 -3.02 16.43
C CYS A 273 13.13 -1.60 15.91
N GLN A 274 12.23 -0.64 16.14
CA GLN A 274 12.29 0.73 15.61
C GLN A 274 12.40 0.83 14.08
N ILE A 275 12.10 -0.26 13.35
CA ILE A 275 12.09 -0.27 11.88
C ILE A 275 10.86 0.51 11.40
N ALA A 276 11.08 1.65 10.76
CA ALA A 276 10.04 2.40 10.08
C ALA A 276 9.75 1.82 8.69
N LEU A 277 8.48 1.61 8.41
CA LEU A 277 7.98 1.35 7.06
C LEU A 277 7.53 2.65 6.41
N PRO A 278 7.81 2.84 5.11
CA PRO A 278 7.25 3.94 4.35
C PRO A 278 5.72 3.80 4.23
N GLU A 279 5.05 4.90 3.84
CA GLU A 279 3.61 4.87 3.56
C GLU A 279 3.29 3.83 2.47
N MET A 280 2.25 3.02 2.71
CA MET A 280 1.89 1.88 1.88
C MET A 280 1.30 2.35 0.53
N GLU A 281 2.16 2.64 -0.42
CA GLU A 281 1.80 3.04 -1.77
C GLU A 281 1.93 1.88 -2.78
N PRO A 282 1.13 1.85 -3.87
CA PRO A 282 1.21 0.80 -4.89
C PRO A 282 2.61 0.63 -5.51
N ARG A 283 3.47 1.67 -5.48
CA ARG A 283 4.84 1.59 -6.00
C ARG A 283 5.78 0.73 -5.15
N LEU A 284 5.54 0.62 -3.84
CA LEU A 284 6.30 -0.26 -2.94
C LEU A 284 6.10 -1.73 -3.28
N PHE A 285 4.96 -2.06 -3.88
CA PHE A 285 4.64 -3.41 -4.32
C PHE A 285 5.02 -3.67 -5.77
N SER A 286 5.84 -2.83 -6.41
CA SER A 286 6.23 -2.99 -7.81
C SER A 286 7.71 -3.35 -7.92
N PHE A 287 8.00 -4.56 -8.39
CA PHE A 287 9.38 -4.97 -8.74
C PHE A 287 9.95 -4.24 -9.97
N ASN A 288 9.13 -3.42 -10.64
CA ASN A 288 9.56 -2.55 -11.74
C ASN A 288 9.90 -1.12 -11.26
N ALA A 289 9.65 -0.80 -9.98
CA ALA A 289 9.98 0.48 -9.38
C ALA A 289 11.15 0.30 -8.38
N PRO A 290 12.10 1.24 -8.30
CA PRO A 290 13.23 1.14 -7.36
C PRO A 290 12.82 0.99 -5.89
N GLN A 291 11.63 1.44 -5.53
CA GLN A 291 11.12 1.37 -4.15
C GLN A 291 10.58 -0.02 -3.77
N GLY A 292 10.24 -0.85 -4.75
CA GLY A 292 9.65 -2.18 -4.54
C GLY A 292 10.45 -3.34 -5.12
N ALA A 293 11.61 -3.06 -5.72
CA ALA A 293 12.55 -4.03 -6.28
C ALA A 293 13.67 -4.35 -5.29
#